data_AF-A0A822D5G7-F1
#
_entry.id   AF-A0A822D5G7-F1
#
_cell.length_a   1.000
_cell.length_b   1.000
_cell.length_c   1.000
_cell.angle_alpha   90.00
_cell.angle_beta   90.00
_cell.angle_gamma   90.00
#
_symmetry.space_group_name_H-M   'P 1'
#
loop_
_entity.id
_entity.type
_entity.pdbx_description
1 polymer ?
#
loop_
_entity_poly.entity_id
_entity_poly.type
_entity_poly.pdbx_seq_one_letter_code
_entity_poly.pdbx_strand_id
1 'polypeptide(L)' 'MHTVFRIGEVRKIDNNRALYQVDLKLTSDDDPQLRELTDYIRQEVDGTGWYRM' A
#
# COMPACT_ATOMS: atom_id res chain seq x y z
N MET A 1 8.53 -8.91 -10.44
CA MET A 1 8.25 -8.98 -9.00
C MET A 1 8.22 -7.55 -8.47
N HIS A 2 7.04 -7.04 -8.10
CA HIS A 2 6.92 -5.74 -7.45
C HIS A 2 6.62 -6.00 -5.98
N THR A 3 7.55 -5.62 -5.11
CA THR A 3 7.37 -5.80 -3.67
C THR A 3 6.66 -4.58 -3.11
N VAL A 4 5.43 -4.76 -2.65
CA VAL A 4 4.65 -3.70 -2.01
C VAL A 4 4.94 -3.75 -0.50
N PHE A 5 5.17 -2.59 0.10
CA PHE A 5 5.30 -2.46 1.55
C PHE A 5 4.15 -1.62 2.10
N ARG A 6 3.52 -2.10 3.17
CA ARG A 6 2.51 -1.34 3.92
C ARG A 6 3.17 -0.63 5.09
N ILE A 7 2.87 0.64 5.28
CA ILE A 7 3.23 1.38 6.49
C ILE A 7 2.36 0.85 7.63
N GLY A 8 2.99 0.24 8.64
CA GLY A 8 2.32 -0.22 9.84
C GLY A 8 2.22 0.88 10.88
N GLU A 9 3.34 1.50 11.23
CA GLU A 9 3.40 2.53 12.25
C GLU A 9 4.39 3.62 11.87
N VAL A 10 4.07 4.85 12.24
CA VAL A 10 4.99 5.99 12.15
C VAL A 10 5.12 6.58 13.54
N ARG A 11 6.33 6.53 14.10
CA ARG A 11 6.62 7.06 15.44
C ARG A 11 7.72 8.10 15.35
N LYS A 12 7.62 9.13 16.19
CA LYS A 12 8.73 10.05 16.41
C LYS A 12 9.79 9.35 17.24
N ILE A 13 11.05 9.50 16.84
CA ILE A 13 12.16 9.06 17.68
C ILE A 13 12.36 10.17 18.71
N ASP A 14 12.00 9.90 19.96
CA ASP A 14 12.19 10.87 21.03
C ASP A 14 13.65 11.32 21.10
N ASN A 15 13.82 12.60 21.45
CA ASN A 15 15.07 13.38 21.42
C ASN A 15 15.49 14.00 20.08
N ASN A 16 14.85 13.70 18.93
CA ASN A 16 15.13 14.43 17.68
C ASN A 16 13.85 14.83 16.94
N ARG A 17 13.51 16.13 16.97
CA ARG A 17 12.23 16.66 16.46
C ARG A 17 11.97 16.41 14.97
N ALA A 18 13.01 16.07 14.20
CA ALA A 18 12.94 15.87 12.76
C ALA A 18 13.03 14.41 12.32
N LEU A 19 13.21 13.45 13.23
CA LEU A 19 13.36 12.03 12.88
C LEU A 19 12.11 11.23 13.22
N TYR A 20 11.71 10.42 12.25
CA TYR A 20 10.58 9.50 12.35
C TYR A 20 11.07 8.09 12.03
N GLN A 21 10.68 7.13 12.87
CA GLN A 21 10.78 5.73 12.57
C GLN A 21 9.48 5.30 11.88
N VAL A 22 9.63 4.61 10.75
CA VAL A 22 8.50 4.05 10.00
C VAL A 22 8.67 2.54 9.96
N ASP A 23 7.73 1.83 10.56
CA ASP A 23 7.73 0.37 10.55
C ASP A 23 6.98 -0.10 9.29
N LEU A 24 7.73 -0.64 8.34
CA LEU A 24 7.20 -1.20 7.09
C LEU A 24 6.95 -2.70 7.24
N LYS A 25 5.78 -3.14 6.79
CA LYS A 25 5.45 -4.56 6.68
C LYS A 25 5.50 -4.99 5.22
N LEU A 26 6.24 -6.07 4.96
CA LEU A 26 6.22 -6.72 3.66
C LEU A 26 4.80 -7.22 3.40
N THR A 27 4.22 -6.74 2.30
CA THR A 27 2.90 -7.18 1.85
C THR A 27 3.11 -8.32 0.87
N SER A 28 2.52 -9.48 1.15
CA SER A 28 2.52 -10.61 0.22
C SER A 28 1.62 -10.28 -0.98
N ASP A 29 1.86 -10.91 -2.13
CA ASP A 29 1.00 -10.79 -3.33
C ASP A 29 -0.46 -11.19 -3.03
N ASP A 30 -0.71 -11.90 -1.93
CA ASP A 30 -2.05 -12.31 -1.47
C ASP A 30 -2.53 -11.53 -0.23
N ASP A 31 -2.07 -10.29 -0.04
CA ASP A 31 -2.63 -9.44 1.00
C ASP A 31 -4.11 -9.13 0.70
N PRO A 32 -5.03 -9.54 1.58
CA PRO A 32 -6.45 -9.47 1.29
C PRO A 32 -6.95 -8.02 1.16
N GLN A 33 -6.31 -7.05 1.83
CA GLN A 33 -6.70 -5.64 1.73
C GLN A 33 -6.23 -5.03 0.41
N LEU A 34 -5.03 -5.38 -0.05
CA LEU A 34 -4.55 -4.96 -1.38
C LEU A 34 -5.40 -5.57 -2.50
N ARG A 35 -5.81 -6.84 -2.33
CA ARG A 35 -6.69 -7.52 -3.28
C ARG A 35 -8.05 -6.83 -3.33
N GLU A 36 -8.67 -6.58 -2.18
CA GLU A 36 -9.94 -5.88 -2.06
C GLU A 36 -9.89 -4.47 -2.66
N LEU A 37 -8.84 -3.69 -2.36
CA LEU A 37 -8.64 -2.37 -2.96
C LEU A 37 -8.51 -2.44 -4.48
N THR A 38 -7.73 -3.41 -4.97
CA THR A 38 -7.53 -3.60 -6.42
C THR A 38 -8.82 -4.00 -7.10
N ASP A 39 -9.62 -4.87 -6.48
CA ASP A 39 -10.91 -5.31 -7.01
C ASP A 39 -11.95 -4.19 -6.97
N TYR A 40 -11.95 -3.35 -5.93
CA TYR A 40 -12.78 -2.15 -5.86
C TYR A 40 -12.43 -1.16 -6.97
N ILE A 41 -11.15 -0.83 -7.15
CA ILE A 41 -10.70 0.03 -8.25
C ILE A 41 -11.07 -0.59 -9.61
N ARG A 42 -10.99 -1.92 -9.74
CA ARG A 42 -11.40 -2.61 -10.97
C ARG A 42 -12.90 -2.52 -11.23
N GLN A 43 -13.74 -2.46 -10.20
CA GLN A 43 -15.20 -2.33 -10.32
C GLN A 43 -15.62 -0.88 -10.62
N GLU A 44 -14.99 0.09 -9.98
CA GLU A 44 -15.32 1.52 -10.16
C GLU A 44 -14.80 2.09 -11.48
N VAL A 45 -13.67 1.58 -11.98
CA VAL A 45 -13.12 1.99 -13.28
C VAL A 45 -13.75 1.13 -14.37
N ASP A 46 -14.85 1.63 -14.94
CA ASP A 46 -15.57 1.02 -16.05
C ASP A 46 -14.73 1.05 -17.35
N GLY A 47 -14.61 -0.10 -18.01
CA GLY A 47 -13.79 -0.27 -19.21
C GLY A 47 -13.02 -1.60 -19.25
N THR A 48 -12.96 -2.22 -20.44
CA THR A 48 -12.25 -3.48 -20.67
C THR A 48 -10.85 -3.24 -21.27
N GLY A 49 -9.83 -3.84 -20.66
CA GLY A 49 -8.48 -3.92 -21.24
C GLY A 49 -7.61 -2.66 -21.11
N TRP A 50 -6.82 -2.38 -22.15
CA TRP A 50 -5.77 -1.34 -22.19
C TRP A 50 -6.29 0.11 -22.14
N TYR A 51 -7.60 0.32 -22.11
CA TYR A 51 -8.23 1.64 -21.93
C TYR A 51 -8.14 2.17 -20.49
N ARG A 52 -7.47 1.44 -19.59
CA ARG A 52 -7.03 1.93 -18.28
C ARG A 52 -5.67 2.63 -18.43
N MET A 53 -5.64 3.91 -18.80
CA MET A 53 -4.52 4.81 -18.51
C MET A 53 -5.04 6.18 -18.10
#